data_AF-A0A0V0HCL7-F1
#
_entry.id   AF-A0A0V0HCL7-F1
#
_cell.length_a   1.000
_cell.length_b   1.000
_cell.length_c   1.000
_cell.angle_alpha   90.00
_cell.angle_beta   90.00
_cell.angle_gamma   90.00
#
_symmetry.space_group_name_H-M   'P 1'
#
loop_
_entity.id
_entity.type
_entity.pdbx_description
1 polymer ?
#
loop_
_entity_poly.entity_id
_entity_poly.type
_entity_poly.pdbx_seq_one_letter_code
_entity_poly.pdbx_strand_id
1 'polypeptide(L)'
;MTGYTSKEVIGRNCRFMQGSGTDPEDVAKIREALQTGSTYCGRLLNYKKDGTPFWNLLTIAPIKDDAGKVLKFIGMQVEVSKHTEGYQGKTVPTQRPS
;
A
#
# COMPACT_ATOMS: atom_id res chain seq x y z
N MET A 1 9.07 1.52 12.90
CA MET A 1 7.64 1.42 12.50
C MET A 1 7.08 0.02 12.74
N THR A 2 7.44 -1.01 11.97
CA THR A 2 6.73 -2.31 12.00
C THR A 2 7.29 -3.34 13.01
N GLY A 3 8.48 -3.11 13.57
CA GLY A 3 9.15 -4.05 14.47
C GLY A 3 9.84 -5.24 13.77
N TYR A 4 9.77 -5.32 12.45
CA TYR A 4 10.51 -6.30 11.64
C TYR A 4 11.82 -5.72 11.14
N THR A 5 12.84 -6.58 11.05
CA THR A 5 14.12 -6.27 10.41
C THR A 5 14.02 -6.41 8.90
N SER A 6 14.90 -5.72 8.15
CA SER A 6 14.96 -5.83 6.69
C SER A 6 15.13 -7.28 6.20
N LYS A 7 15.92 -8.09 6.94
CA LYS A 7 16.12 -9.52 6.63
C LYS A 7 14.84 -10.34 6.73
N GLU A 8 13.91 -9.96 7.60
CA GLU A 8 12.65 -10.68 7.81
C GLU A 8 11.58 -10.36 6.78
N VAL A 9 11.74 -9.26 6.01
CA VAL A 9 10.71 -8.72 5.12
C VAL A 9 11.11 -8.73 3.63
N ILE A 10 12.41 -8.66 3.31
CA ILE A 10 12.87 -8.72 1.91
C ILE A 10 12.42 -10.05 1.28
N GLY A 11 11.82 -9.97 0.10
CA GLY A 11 11.31 -11.13 -0.65
C GLY A 11 9.96 -11.66 -0.19
N ARG A 12 9.33 -11.06 0.82
CA ARG A 12 8.01 -11.47 1.32
C ARG A 12 6.95 -10.46 0.97
N ASN A 13 5.76 -10.96 0.67
CA ASN A 13 4.59 -10.10 0.51
C ASN A 13 4.19 -9.51 1.87
N CYS A 14 3.97 -8.19 1.94
CA CYS A 14 3.65 -7.44 3.15
C CYS A 14 2.34 -7.84 3.87
N ARG A 15 1.58 -8.81 3.33
CA ARG A 15 0.39 -9.38 3.99
C ARG A 15 0.64 -9.92 5.39
N PHE A 16 1.89 -10.21 5.77
CA PHE A 16 2.23 -10.64 7.14
C PHE A 16 1.91 -9.58 8.21
N MET A 17 1.66 -8.33 7.82
CA MET A 17 1.20 -7.27 8.74
C MET A 17 -0.33 -7.21 8.86
N GLN A 18 -1.09 -8.02 8.12
CA GLN A 18 -2.55 -8.08 8.21
C GLN A 18 -2.95 -9.01 9.38
N GLY A 19 -4.06 -8.70 10.05
CA GLY A 19 -4.57 -9.46 11.19
C GLY A 19 -6.09 -9.43 11.27
N SER A 20 -6.65 -9.86 12.40
CA SER A 20 -8.10 -10.09 12.55
C SER A 20 -8.97 -8.84 12.35
N GLY A 21 -8.45 -7.65 12.64
CA GLY A 21 -9.14 -6.38 12.42
C GLY A 21 -8.81 -5.70 11.09
N THR A 22 -8.01 -6.32 10.22
CA THR A 22 -7.79 -5.80 8.87
C THR A 22 -9.04 -6.01 8.03
N ASP A 23 -9.58 -4.93 7.45
CA ASP A 23 -10.76 -5.00 6.60
C ASP A 23 -10.50 -5.82 5.32
N PRO A 24 -11.25 -6.92 5.08
CA PRO A 24 -11.13 -7.70 3.87
C PRO A 24 -11.37 -6.91 2.58
N GLU A 25 -12.22 -5.87 2.60
CA GLU A 25 -12.48 -5.03 1.42
C GLU A 25 -11.25 -4.20 1.03
N ASP A 26 -10.51 -3.68 2.00
CA ASP A 26 -9.28 -2.95 1.73
C ASP A 26 -8.19 -3.87 1.17
N VAL A 27 -8.13 -5.11 1.65
CA VAL A 27 -7.26 -6.15 1.08
C VAL A 27 -7.68 -6.49 -0.35
N ALA A 28 -8.98 -6.55 -0.64
CA ALA A 28 -9.50 -6.79 -1.98
C ALA A 28 -9.10 -5.67 -2.96
N LYS A 29 -9.22 -4.40 -2.56
CA LYS A 29 -8.77 -3.24 -3.37
C LYS A 29 -7.27 -3.28 -3.68
N ILE A 30 -6.44 -3.69 -2.71
CA ILE A 30 -5.00 -3.89 -2.94
C ILE A 30 -4.77 -5.00 -3.97
N ARG A 31 -5.48 -6.13 -3.84
CA ARG A 31 -5.37 -7.25 -4.79
C ARG A 31 -5.77 -6.82 -6.20
N GLU A 32 -6.86 -6.09 -6.35
CA GLU A 32 -7.32 -5.55 -7.64
C GLU A 32 -6.28 -4.63 -8.26
N ALA A 33 -5.68 -3.72 -7.49
CA ALA A 33 -4.65 -2.81 -7.99
C ALA A 33 -3.40 -3.56 -8.49
N LEU A 34 -2.97 -4.60 -7.75
CA LEU A 34 -1.86 -5.45 -8.15
C LEU A 34 -2.16 -6.25 -9.43
N GLN A 35 -3.39 -6.76 -9.57
CA GLN A 35 -3.82 -7.54 -10.74
C GLN A 35 -3.96 -6.68 -12.00
N THR A 36 -4.51 -5.48 -11.85
CA THR A 36 -4.74 -4.54 -12.95
C THR A 36 -3.51 -3.69 -13.30
N GLY A 37 -2.44 -3.76 -12.50
CA GLY A 37 -1.27 -2.93 -12.69
C GLY A 37 -1.58 -1.44 -12.52
N SER A 38 -2.46 -1.12 -11.56
CA SER A 38 -2.86 0.23 -11.20
C SER A 38 -2.31 0.64 -9.83
N THR A 39 -2.45 1.92 -9.49
CA THR A 39 -2.00 2.47 -8.20
C THR A 39 -3.07 2.25 -7.13
N TYR A 40 -2.65 1.79 -5.96
CA TYR A 40 -3.47 1.78 -4.74
C TYR A 40 -2.99 2.87 -3.79
N CYS A 41 -3.92 3.59 -3.16
CA CYS A 41 -3.66 4.45 -2.01
C CYS A 41 -4.83 4.32 -1.05
N GLY A 42 -4.57 3.82 0.15
CA GLY A 42 -5.63 3.59 1.13
C GLY A 42 -5.09 3.36 2.53
N ARG A 43 -5.98 3.49 3.50
CA ARG A 43 -5.67 3.22 4.91
C ARG A 43 -6.18 1.84 5.25
N LEU A 44 -5.36 1.04 5.91
CA LEU A 44 -5.78 -0.26 6.44
C LEU A 44 -5.17 -0.50 7.83
N LEU A 45 -5.86 -1.29 8.65
CA LEU A 45 -5.33 -1.71 9.94
C LEU A 45 -4.24 -2.77 9.72
N ASN A 46 -3.05 -2.53 10.24
CA ASN A 46 -1.93 -3.45 10.25
C ASN A 46 -1.43 -3.70 11.66
N TYR A 47 -0.58 -4.71 11.82
CA TYR A 47 -0.06 -5.17 13.10
C TYR A 47 1.46 -5.20 13.04
N LYS A 48 2.09 -4.62 14.07
CA LYS A 48 3.54 -4.70 14.28
C LYS A 48 3.91 -6.13 14.69
N LYS A 49 5.21 -6.44 14.71
CA LYS A 49 5.71 -7.78 15.07
C LYS A 49 5.27 -8.25 16.47
N ASP A 50 5.12 -7.32 17.39
CA ASP A 50 4.63 -7.55 18.76
C ASP A 50 3.09 -7.70 18.86
N GLY A 51 2.38 -7.58 17.73
CA GLY A 51 0.92 -7.60 17.67
C GLY A 51 0.25 -6.25 17.91
N THR A 52 1.00 -5.17 18.12
CA THR A 52 0.42 -3.83 18.31
C THR A 52 -0.28 -3.37 17.02
N PRO A 53 -1.59 -3.04 17.06
CA PRO A 53 -2.30 -2.52 15.90
C PRO A 53 -1.87 -1.08 15.58
N PHE A 54 -1.77 -0.76 14.30
CA PHE A 54 -1.53 0.59 13.80
C PHE A 54 -2.25 0.84 12.47
N TRP A 55 -2.66 2.08 12.23
CA TRP A 55 -3.22 2.47 10.93
C TRP A 55 -2.09 2.76 9.95
N ASN A 56 -2.08 2.03 8.85
CA ASN A 56 -1.11 2.19 7.79
C ASN A 56 -1.77 2.90 6.60
N LEU A 57 -1.30 4.09 6.25
CA LEU A 57 -1.57 4.67 4.95
C LEU A 57 -0.60 4.03 3.95
N LEU A 58 -1.13 3.09 3.16
CA LEU A 58 -0.39 2.30 2.20
C LEU A 58 -0.59 2.86 0.80
N THR A 59 0.51 3.21 0.14
CA THR A 59 0.55 3.51 -1.29
C THR A 59 1.30 2.40 -2.00
N ILE A 60 0.72 1.86 -3.08
CA ILE A 60 1.37 0.91 -3.99
C ILE A 60 1.30 1.49 -5.39
N ALA A 61 2.45 1.71 -6.02
CA ALA A 61 2.54 2.21 -7.39
C ALA A 61 3.29 1.22 -8.30
N PRO A 62 2.78 0.92 -9.50
CA PRO A 62 3.48 0.11 -10.48
C PRO A 62 4.62 0.90 -11.12
N ILE A 63 5.76 0.24 -11.31
CA ILE A 63 6.85 0.71 -12.17
C ILE A 63 6.67 -0.02 -13.50
N LYS A 64 6.41 0.74 -14.56
CA LYS A 64 6.13 0.21 -15.90
C LYS A 64 7.32 0.48 -16.84
N ASP A 65 7.51 -0.39 -17.82
CA ASP A 65 8.39 -0.11 -18.96
C ASP A 65 7.71 0.81 -19.99
N ASP A 66 8.43 1.16 -21.06
CA ASP A 66 7.95 2.03 -22.12
C ASP A 66 6.75 1.43 -22.89
N ALA A 67 6.57 0.11 -22.85
CA ALA A 67 5.43 -0.60 -23.43
C ALA A 67 4.22 -0.67 -22.46
N GLY A 68 4.34 -0.11 -21.25
CA GLY A 68 3.29 -0.11 -20.23
C GLY A 68 3.19 -1.41 -19.42
N LYS A 69 4.11 -2.36 -19.61
CA LYS A 69 4.14 -3.60 -18.84
C LYS A 69 4.69 -3.33 -17.45
N VAL A 70 4.01 -3.85 -16.43
CA VAL A 70 4.46 -3.72 -15.04
C VAL A 70 5.72 -4.57 -14.83
N LEU A 71 6.82 -3.93 -14.45
CA LEU A 71 8.09 -4.56 -14.10
C LEU A 71 8.15 -4.90 -12.61
N LYS A 72 7.76 -3.93 -11.77
CA LYS A 72 7.85 -3.99 -10.30
C LYS A 72 6.74 -3.14 -9.68
N PHE A 73 6.57 -3.26 -8.36
CA PHE A 73 5.76 -2.33 -7.57
C PHE A 73 6.64 -1.69 -6.50
N ILE A 74 6.41 -0.42 -6.24
CA ILE A 74 6.93 0.27 -5.05
C ILE A 74 5.80 0.46 -4.05
N GLY A 75 6.07 0.09 -2.79
CA GLY A 75 5.15 0.25 -1.68
C GLY A 75 5.70 1.24 -0.67
N MET A 76 4.88 2.19 -0.23
CA MET A 76 5.19 3.14 0.84
C MET A 76 4.17 2.97 1.96
N GLN A 77 4.66 2.91 3.19
CA GLN A 77 3.83 2.79 4.39
C GLN A 77 4.10 3.98 5.30
N VAL A 78 3.03 4.62 5.75
CA VAL A 78 3.08 5.70 6.74
C VAL A 78 2.12 5.35 7.87
N GLU A 79 2.65 5.27 9.10
CA GLU A 79 1.82 5.12 10.29
C GLU A 79 1.05 6.43 10.53
N VAL A 80 -0.28 6.35 10.54
CA VAL A 80 -1.19 7.48 10.72
C VAL A 80 -2.11 7.27 11.92
N SER A 81 -2.75 8.33 12.40
CA SER A 81 -3.85 8.22 13.36
C SER A 81 -5.10 7.61 12.71
N LYS A 82 -5.99 7.02 13.54
CA LYS A 82 -7.30 6.52 13.09
C LYS A 82 -8.12 7.58 12.34
N HIS A 83 -7.99 8.83 12.78
CA HIS A 83 -8.57 10.01 12.15
C HIS A 83 -7.44 10.85 11.57
N THR A 84 -7.38 10.95 10.25
CA THR A 84 -6.55 11.96 9.57
C THR A 84 -7.46 13.08 9.13
N GLU A 85 -7.24 14.29 9.64
CA GLU A 85 -7.72 15.53 9.04
C GLU A 85 -6.83 15.80 7.82
N GLY A 86 -7.28 15.53 6.60
CA GLY A 86 -6.39 15.71 5.43
C GLY A 86 -6.95 15.29 4.08
N TYR A 87 -7.36 16.32 3.33
CA TYR A 87 -7.68 16.43 1.90
C TYR A 87 -7.40 15.21 0.99
N GLN A 88 -8.46 14.69 0.36
CA GLN A 88 -8.40 13.84 -0.83
C GLN A 88 -7.82 14.67 -1.99
N GLY A 89 -6.49 14.61 -2.18
CA GLY A 89 -5.83 15.17 -3.34
C GLY A 89 -6.45 14.59 -4.60
N LYS A 90 -7.25 15.38 -5.30
CA LYS A 90 -7.80 15.04 -6.61
C LYS A 90 -6.66 14.55 -7.50
N THR A 91 -6.86 13.37 -8.08
CA THR A 91 -6.03 12.81 -9.15
C THR A 91 -5.57 13.91 -10.10
N VAL A 92 -4.26 14.17 -10.15
CA VAL A 92 -3.67 15.03 -11.19
C VAL A 92 -3.80 14.26 -12.50
N PRO A 93 -4.54 14.76 -13.50
CA PRO A 93 -4.54 14.14 -14.82
C PRO A 93 -3.15 14.35 -15.41
N THR A 94 -2.44 13.26 -15.68
CA THR A 94 -1.22 13.28 -16.50
C THR A 94 -1.57 13.80 -17.89
N GLN A 95 -1.31 15.08 -18.14
CA GLN A 95 -1.23 15.61 -19.50
C GLN A 95 0.01 15.00 -20.17
N ARG A 96 -0.20 14.23 -21.24
CA ARG A 96 0.86 13.90 -22.20
C ARG A 96 1.10 15.15 -23.07
N PRO A 97 2.34 15.64 -23.19
CA PRO A 97 2.65 16.64 -24.22
C PRO A 97 2.63 15.96 -25.60
N SER A 98 1.97 16.63 -26.54
CA SER A 98 1.98 16.40 -27.99
C SER A 98 3.31 16.79 -28.61
#